data_AF-A0A0M0JXV4-F1
#
_entry.id   AF-A0A0M0JXV4-F1
#
_cell.length_a   1.000
_cell.length_b   1.000
_cell.length_c   1.000
_cell.angle_alpha   90.00
_cell.angle_beta   90.00
_cell.angle_gamma   90.00
#
_symmetry.space_group_name_H-M   'P 1'
#
loop_
_entity.id
_entity.type
_entity.pdbx_description
1 polymer ?
#
loop_
_entity_poly.entity_id
_entity_poly.type
_entity_poly.pdbx_seq_one_letter_code
_entity_poly.pdbx_strand_id
1 'polypeptide(L)'
;MSAPATPADTFDVLTTVSWEDRSWWNGALNRGSVLDYFANSQFFDRASVNAQLRMQGSTARLPPEVAREQLARLPGIVFELDETRLEELPPTASDPAAHSLYVIRKLRRAPSGAETTLRYYYVMDGVVYEAPTLWAVVQARLRRLGWYLSEAFEAARAAANGGDGAMDATEAAAPAKRGIGGRATPMGAGAGADFGSSGGLPPSKRQRPQ
;
A
#
# COMPACT_ATOMS: atom_id res chain seq x y z
N MET A 1 -10.81 -34.76 17.13
CA MET A 1 -11.70 -33.58 17.30
C MET A 1 -10.79 -32.37 17.40
N SER A 2 -10.68 -31.58 16.33
CA SER A 2 -9.77 -30.42 16.28
C SER A 2 -10.37 -29.25 17.05
N ALA A 3 -9.61 -28.65 17.95
CA ALA A 3 -10.04 -27.49 18.72
C ALA A 3 -10.28 -26.28 17.79
N PRO A 4 -11.34 -25.47 18.02
CA PRO A 4 -11.56 -24.25 17.26
C PRO A 4 -10.45 -23.23 17.56
N ALA A 5 -9.88 -22.64 16.50
CA ALA A 5 -8.89 -21.58 16.62
C ALA A 5 -9.44 -20.42 17.48
N THR A 6 -8.69 -20.02 18.49
CA THR A 6 -9.03 -18.90 19.37
C THR A 6 -9.10 -17.60 18.54
N PRO A 7 -10.16 -16.79 18.64
CA PRO A 7 -10.36 -15.60 17.81
C PRO A 7 -9.37 -14.45 18.06
N ALA A 8 -8.40 -14.61 18.98
CA ALA A 8 -7.51 -13.55 19.43
C ALA A 8 -6.23 -13.37 18.60
N ASP A 9 -5.85 -14.34 17.77
CA ASP A 9 -4.59 -14.32 16.99
C ASP A 9 -4.78 -14.17 15.48
N THR A 10 -6.01 -13.95 15.03
CA THR A 10 -6.27 -13.48 13.67
C THR A 10 -5.88 -12.01 13.59
N PHE A 11 -4.58 -11.73 13.57
CA PHE A 11 -4.10 -10.48 12.98
C PHE A 11 -4.77 -10.38 11.62
N ASP A 12 -5.35 -9.23 11.29
CA ASP A 12 -5.85 -8.98 9.94
C ASP A 12 -4.66 -9.11 9.00
N VAL A 13 -4.49 -10.31 8.43
CA VAL A 13 -3.38 -10.69 7.53
C VAL A 13 -3.32 -9.72 6.35
N LEU A 14 -4.45 -9.08 6.03
CA LEU A 14 -4.56 -8.09 4.97
C LEU A 14 -3.91 -6.74 5.31
N THR A 15 -3.72 -6.40 6.59
CA THR A 15 -3.03 -5.16 7.00
C THR A 15 -1.51 -5.23 6.87
N THR A 16 -0.94 -6.42 6.65
CA THR A 16 0.51 -6.62 6.49
C THR A 16 0.95 -6.75 5.03
N VAL A 17 0.00 -6.76 4.10
CA VAL A 17 0.23 -6.94 2.66
C VAL A 17 -0.17 -5.66 1.91
N SER A 18 0.48 -5.44 0.78
CA SER A 18 0.16 -4.34 -0.13
C SER A 18 -0.04 -4.90 -1.54
N TRP A 19 -0.75 -4.14 -2.39
CA TRP A 19 -1.00 -4.53 -3.77
C TRP A 19 -0.70 -3.36 -4.71
N GLU A 20 -0.07 -3.64 -5.83
CA GLU A 20 0.27 -2.66 -6.87
C GLU A 20 0.21 -3.34 -8.25
N ASP A 21 -0.31 -2.64 -9.26
CA ASP A 21 -0.24 -3.02 -10.66
C ASP A 21 0.21 -1.83 -11.53
N ARG A 22 1.52 -1.71 -11.72
CA ARG A 22 2.14 -0.65 -12.53
C ARG A 22 1.73 -0.66 -14.00
N SER A 23 1.35 -1.82 -14.52
CA SER A 23 0.96 -1.93 -15.93
C SER A 23 -0.37 -1.24 -16.22
N TRP A 24 -1.22 -1.11 -15.19
CA TRP A 24 -2.54 -0.49 -15.31
C TRP A 24 -2.51 1.03 -15.20
N TRP A 25 -1.79 1.60 -14.22
CA TRP A 25 -1.92 3.04 -13.89
C TRP A 25 -0.89 3.96 -14.57
N ASN A 26 0.24 3.42 -15.05
CA ASN A 26 1.28 4.12 -15.84
C ASN A 26 1.63 5.57 -15.39
N GLY A 27 1.70 5.84 -14.10
CA GLY A 27 2.08 7.18 -13.60
C GLY A 27 0.92 8.15 -13.34
N ALA A 28 -0.31 7.86 -13.79
CA ALA A 28 -1.42 8.82 -13.73
C ALA A 28 -2.73 8.19 -13.21
N LEU A 29 -2.87 8.13 -11.89
CA LEU A 29 -4.13 7.80 -11.23
C LEU A 29 -4.97 9.06 -11.03
N ASN A 30 -6.30 8.95 -11.13
CA ASN A 30 -7.21 10.08 -10.93
C ASN A 30 -8.45 9.65 -10.11
N ARG A 31 -9.22 10.63 -9.58
CA ARG A 31 -10.45 10.37 -8.80
C ARG A 31 -11.46 9.46 -9.49
N GLY A 32 -11.57 9.55 -10.82
CA GLY A 32 -12.51 8.74 -11.59
C GLY A 32 -12.03 7.30 -11.77
N SER A 33 -10.72 7.09 -11.91
CA SER A 33 -10.11 5.81 -12.25
C SER A 33 -9.63 5.02 -11.03
N VAL A 34 -9.47 5.65 -9.86
CA VAL A 34 -8.94 4.99 -8.66
C VAL A 34 -9.83 3.85 -8.14
N LEU A 35 -11.16 3.98 -8.22
CA LEU A 35 -12.07 2.88 -7.87
C LEU A 35 -12.00 1.74 -8.90
N ASP A 36 -11.73 2.05 -10.17
CA ASP A 36 -11.48 1.06 -11.21
C ASP A 36 -10.19 0.29 -11.00
N TYR A 37 -9.14 1.01 -10.62
CA TYR A 37 -7.87 0.42 -10.22
C TYR A 37 -8.00 -0.47 -8.99
N PHE A 38 -8.64 0.03 -7.92
CA PHE A 38 -8.81 -0.69 -6.67
C PHE A 38 -9.57 -2.01 -6.84
N ALA A 39 -10.48 -2.09 -7.82
CA ALA A 39 -11.25 -3.31 -8.08
C ALA A 39 -10.40 -4.50 -8.54
N ASN A 40 -9.17 -4.25 -9.04
CA ASN A 40 -8.21 -5.29 -9.40
C ASN A 40 -7.41 -5.81 -8.20
N SER A 41 -7.51 -5.14 -7.05
CA SER A 41 -6.79 -5.52 -5.84
C SER A 41 -7.44 -6.71 -5.12
N GLN A 42 -6.63 -7.43 -4.33
CA GLN A 42 -7.12 -8.50 -3.46
C GLN A 42 -8.06 -8.00 -2.34
N PHE A 43 -8.09 -6.69 -2.08
CA PHE A 43 -8.92 -6.07 -1.07
C PHE A 43 -10.37 -5.85 -1.55
N PHE A 44 -10.59 -5.92 -2.87
CA PHE A 44 -11.89 -5.74 -3.47
C PHE A 44 -12.77 -6.98 -3.33
N ASP A 45 -13.96 -6.78 -2.79
CA ASP A 45 -14.94 -7.86 -2.62
C ASP A 45 -15.79 -8.01 -3.89
N ARG A 46 -15.68 -9.17 -4.56
CA ARG A 46 -16.44 -9.48 -5.78
C ARG A 46 -17.93 -9.69 -5.54
N ALA A 47 -18.36 -9.87 -4.29
CA ALA A 47 -19.78 -9.92 -3.92
C ALA A 47 -20.37 -8.52 -3.66
N SER A 48 -19.55 -7.47 -3.67
CA SER A 48 -19.99 -6.09 -3.41
C SER A 48 -20.98 -5.57 -4.46
N VAL A 49 -21.75 -4.56 -4.07
CA VAL A 49 -22.67 -3.84 -4.95
C VAL A 49 -21.90 -3.22 -6.13
N ASN A 50 -20.69 -2.71 -5.89
CA ASN A 50 -19.81 -2.20 -6.94
C ASN A 50 -19.54 -3.25 -8.02
N ALA A 51 -19.23 -4.49 -7.63
CA ALA A 51 -18.96 -5.58 -8.57
C ALA A 51 -20.22 -5.97 -9.36
N GLN A 52 -21.37 -6.01 -8.70
CA GLN A 52 -22.65 -6.30 -9.34
C GLN A 52 -23.00 -5.25 -10.39
N LEU A 53 -22.86 -3.96 -10.06
CA LEU A 53 -23.11 -2.86 -11.00
C LEU A 53 -22.10 -2.85 -12.16
N ARG A 54 -20.83 -3.22 -11.91
CA ARG A 54 -19.83 -3.41 -12.97
C ARG A 54 -20.23 -4.50 -13.94
N MET A 55 -20.70 -5.64 -13.42
CA MET A 55 -21.17 -6.75 -14.26
C MET A 55 -22.43 -6.39 -15.04
N GLN A 56 -23.30 -5.55 -14.50
CA GLN A 56 -24.48 -5.02 -15.20
C GLN A 56 -24.11 -3.97 -16.27
N GLY A 57 -22.83 -3.57 -16.36
CA GLY A 57 -22.35 -2.57 -17.31
C GLY A 57 -22.78 -1.14 -16.99
N SER A 58 -23.40 -0.91 -15.83
CA SER A 58 -23.89 0.42 -15.43
C SER A 58 -22.75 1.34 -15.04
N THR A 59 -21.82 0.89 -14.19
CA THR A 59 -20.73 1.75 -13.69
C THR A 59 -19.66 2.07 -14.72
N ALA A 60 -19.37 1.17 -15.67
CA ALA A 60 -18.33 1.40 -16.69
C ALA A 60 -18.78 2.34 -17.83
N ARG A 61 -20.09 2.55 -18.01
CA ARG A 61 -20.66 3.38 -19.08
C ARG A 61 -21.22 4.71 -18.59
N LEU A 62 -21.40 4.86 -17.27
CA LEU A 62 -21.99 6.05 -16.66
C LEU A 62 -20.91 7.00 -16.15
N PRO A 63 -21.18 8.31 -16.14
CA PRO A 63 -20.34 9.27 -15.42
C PRO A 63 -20.19 8.87 -13.94
N PRO A 64 -19.03 9.13 -13.31
CA PRO A 64 -18.74 8.72 -11.93
C PRO A 64 -19.76 9.24 -10.92
N GLU A 65 -20.32 10.43 -11.14
CA GLU A 65 -21.38 11.02 -10.31
C GLU A 65 -22.66 10.17 -10.33
N VAL A 66 -23.10 9.77 -11.52
CA VAL A 66 -24.32 8.98 -11.69
C VAL A 66 -24.13 7.57 -11.14
N ALA A 67 -22.94 7.00 -11.31
CA ALA A 67 -22.57 5.73 -10.70
C ALA A 67 -22.67 5.81 -9.16
N ARG A 68 -22.16 6.89 -8.55
CA ARG A 68 -22.26 7.14 -7.09
C ARG A 68 -23.71 7.21 -6.61
N GLU A 69 -24.57 7.94 -7.33
CA GLU A 69 -25.99 8.03 -6.97
C GLU A 69 -26.71 6.67 -7.03
N GLN A 70 -26.36 5.82 -8.00
CA GLN A 70 -26.91 4.47 -8.08
C GLN A 70 -26.43 3.60 -6.93
N LEU A 71 -25.15 3.68 -6.59
CA LEU A 71 -24.59 3.00 -5.42
C LEU A 71 -25.29 3.44 -4.13
N ALA A 72 -25.58 4.74 -3.98
CA ALA A 72 -26.26 5.30 -2.81
C ALA A 72 -27.62 4.65 -2.52
N ARG A 73 -28.32 4.19 -3.56
CA ARG A 73 -29.69 3.63 -3.47
C ARG A 73 -29.72 2.14 -3.11
N LEU A 74 -28.61 1.43 -3.26
CA LEU A 74 -28.56 -0.02 -3.11
C LEU A 74 -28.02 -0.43 -1.72
N PRO A 75 -28.73 -1.30 -0.98
CA PRO A 75 -28.22 -1.85 0.27
C PRO A 75 -27.16 -2.93 0.00
N GLY A 76 -26.22 -3.11 0.92
CA GLY A 76 -25.17 -4.12 0.83
C GLY A 76 -23.78 -3.62 1.18
N ILE A 77 -22.76 -4.35 0.74
CA ILE A 77 -21.35 -3.94 0.87
C ILE A 77 -20.98 -3.03 -0.30
N VAL A 78 -20.47 -1.86 0.03
CA VAL A 78 -20.15 -0.80 -0.92
C VAL A 78 -18.73 -0.30 -0.66
N PHE A 79 -18.03 0.00 -1.75
CA PHE A 79 -16.76 0.73 -1.75
C PHE A 79 -16.98 2.13 -2.35
N GLU A 80 -16.60 3.15 -1.60
CA GLU A 80 -16.73 4.56 -1.98
C GLU A 80 -15.41 5.28 -1.81
N LEU A 81 -15.14 6.24 -2.70
CA LEU A 81 -14.01 7.16 -2.55
C LEU A 81 -14.38 8.24 -1.53
N ASP A 82 -13.55 8.43 -0.51
CA ASP A 82 -13.71 9.51 0.46
C ASP A 82 -13.09 10.79 -0.08
N GLU A 83 -13.92 11.60 -0.73
CA GLU A 83 -13.52 12.86 -1.36
C GLU A 83 -13.03 13.93 -0.37
N THR A 84 -13.40 13.81 0.91
CA THR A 84 -12.99 14.79 1.93
C THR A 84 -11.51 14.69 2.30
N ARG A 85 -10.88 13.56 1.97
CA ARG A 85 -9.49 13.22 2.32
C ARG A 85 -8.58 13.05 1.10
N LEU A 86 -8.98 13.64 -0.03
CA LEU A 86 -8.19 13.60 -1.24
C LEU A 86 -7.05 14.62 -1.18
N GLU A 87 -5.82 14.13 -1.23
CA GLU A 87 -4.64 14.93 -1.53
C GLU A 87 -4.15 14.52 -2.92
N GLU A 88 -4.67 15.22 -3.93
CA GLU A 88 -4.13 15.14 -5.29
C GLU A 88 -3.14 16.27 -5.47
N LEU A 89 -1.87 15.99 -5.24
CA LEU A 89 -0.81 16.93 -5.59
C LEU A 89 -0.36 16.57 -7.02
N PRO A 90 -0.64 17.41 -8.04
CA PRO A 90 -0.09 17.16 -9.37
C PRO A 90 1.43 17.27 -9.30
N PRO A 91 2.19 16.39 -9.99
CA PRO A 91 3.63 16.52 -10.12
C PRO A 91 3.94 17.85 -10.79
N THR A 92 4.39 18.81 -9.99
CA THR A 92 4.77 20.14 -10.45
C THR A 92 6.27 20.11 -10.70
N ALA A 93 6.77 20.87 -11.69
CA ALA A 93 8.21 20.91 -12.01
C ALA A 93 9.12 21.27 -10.80
N SER A 94 8.55 21.87 -9.76
CA SER A 94 9.20 22.23 -8.50
C SER A 94 9.22 21.12 -7.44
N ASP A 95 8.36 20.10 -7.53
CA ASP A 95 8.30 19.02 -6.54
C ASP A 95 8.00 17.66 -7.21
N PRO A 96 9.04 16.90 -7.59
CA PRO A 96 8.89 15.56 -8.15
C PRO A 96 8.40 14.52 -7.11
N ALA A 97 8.28 14.89 -5.83
CA ALA A 97 7.73 14.05 -4.75
C ALA A 97 6.25 14.33 -4.47
N ALA A 98 5.54 14.99 -5.39
CA ALA A 98 4.09 15.11 -5.33
C ALA A 98 3.43 13.72 -5.38
N HIS A 99 2.98 13.24 -4.23
CA HIS A 99 2.35 11.94 -4.07
C HIS A 99 0.83 12.06 -4.16
N SER A 100 0.18 11.10 -4.82
CA SER A 100 -1.28 11.07 -4.91
C SER A 100 -1.83 10.13 -3.84
N LEU A 101 -2.63 10.67 -2.91
CA LEU A 101 -3.29 9.90 -1.85
C LEU A 101 -4.79 9.84 -2.08
N TYR A 102 -5.31 8.62 -2.18
CA TYR A 102 -6.74 8.34 -2.21
C TYR A 102 -7.14 7.48 -1.02
N VAL A 103 -8.29 7.80 -0.42
CA VAL A 103 -8.87 7.03 0.67
C VAL A 103 -10.15 6.36 0.19
N ILE A 104 -10.18 5.03 0.19
CA ILE A 104 -11.37 4.25 -0.16
C ILE A 104 -11.98 3.70 1.12
N ARG A 105 -13.29 3.92 1.29
CA ARG A 105 -14.07 3.45 2.42
C ARG A 105 -14.88 2.24 2.01
N LYS A 106 -14.73 1.12 2.73
CA LYS A 106 -15.64 -0.02 2.67
C LYS A 106 -16.68 0.13 3.75
N LEU A 107 -17.95 0.14 3.35
CA LEU A 107 -19.08 0.30 4.24
C LEU A 107 -20.15 -0.76 3.96
N ARG A 108 -21.04 -0.92 4.93
CA ARG A 108 -22.29 -1.65 4.78
C ARG A 108 -23.44 -0.67 4.86
N ARG A 109 -24.29 -0.64 3.83
CA ARG A 109 -25.54 0.11 3.82
C ARG A 109 -26.71 -0.80 4.16
N ALA A 110 -27.43 -0.48 5.22
CA ALA A 110 -28.65 -1.18 5.60
C ALA A 110 -29.82 -0.79 4.67
N PRO A 111 -30.87 -1.62 4.56
CA PRO A 111 -32.08 -1.26 3.80
C PRO A 111 -32.76 0.03 4.28
N SER A 112 -32.55 0.42 5.55
CA SER A 112 -33.02 1.68 6.11
C SER A 112 -32.22 2.92 5.68
N GLY A 113 -31.13 2.74 4.93
CA GLY A 113 -30.19 3.81 4.55
C GLY A 113 -29.07 4.07 5.57
N ALA A 114 -29.10 3.42 6.74
CA ALA A 114 -28.01 3.55 7.72
C ALA A 114 -26.69 2.96 7.17
N GLU A 115 -25.60 3.72 7.31
CA GLU A 115 -24.27 3.32 6.86
C GLU A 115 -23.37 2.97 8.04
N THR A 116 -22.73 1.80 7.96
CA THR A 116 -21.70 1.37 8.92
C THR A 116 -20.37 1.22 8.19
N THR A 117 -19.38 2.05 8.54
CA THR A 117 -18.02 1.90 8.00
C THR A 117 -17.37 0.65 8.55
N LEU A 118 -16.84 -0.20 7.67
CA LEU A 118 -16.17 -1.45 8.03
C LEU A 118 -14.66 -1.29 8.01
N ARG A 119 -14.10 -0.71 6.93
CA ARG A 119 -12.65 -0.59 6.71
C ARG A 119 -12.31 0.63 5.86
N TYR A 120 -11.06 1.07 5.98
CA TYR A 120 -10.45 2.06 5.10
C TYR A 120 -9.28 1.44 4.34
N TYR A 121 -9.06 1.90 3.13
CA TYR A 121 -7.94 1.54 2.28
C TYR A 121 -7.28 2.82 1.79
N TYR A 122 -5.95 2.82 1.76
CA TYR A 122 -5.14 3.90 1.23
C TYR A 122 -4.59 3.48 -0.11
N VAL A 123 -4.71 4.34 -1.13
CA VAL A 123 -3.99 4.19 -2.39
C VAL A 123 -3.00 5.34 -2.46
N MET A 124 -1.72 5.01 -2.30
CA MET A 124 -0.60 5.96 -2.32
C MET A 124 0.30 5.60 -3.47
N ASP A 125 0.41 6.48 -4.47
CA ASP A 125 1.24 6.28 -5.67
C ASP A 125 1.00 4.94 -6.39
N GLY A 126 -0.27 4.56 -6.48
CA GLY A 126 -0.67 3.28 -7.06
C GLY A 126 -0.49 2.07 -6.14
N VAL A 127 0.06 2.22 -4.94
CA VAL A 127 0.13 1.12 -3.97
C VAL A 127 -1.09 1.14 -3.04
N VAL A 128 -1.80 0.03 -2.95
CA VAL A 128 -2.99 -0.14 -2.13
C VAL A 128 -2.63 -0.81 -0.80
N TYR A 129 -3.07 -0.20 0.30
CA TYR A 129 -2.88 -0.66 1.67
C TYR A 129 -4.23 -0.73 2.40
N GLU A 130 -4.42 -1.73 3.27
CA GLU A 130 -5.51 -1.71 4.25
C GLU A 130 -5.09 -0.91 5.49
N ALA A 131 -5.96 0.00 5.93
CA ALA A 131 -5.74 0.78 7.15
C ALA A 131 -5.88 -0.14 8.39
N PRO A 132 -4.87 -0.21 9.28
CA PRO A 132 -4.99 -0.99 10.49
C PRO A 132 -5.99 -0.33 11.45
N THR A 133 -6.72 -1.15 12.21
CA THR A 133 -7.59 -0.64 13.28
C THR A 133 -6.75 -0.06 14.41
N LEU A 134 -7.30 0.92 15.16
CA LEU A 134 -6.63 1.48 16.33
C LEU A 134 -6.24 0.39 17.34
N TRP A 135 -7.12 -0.59 17.54
CA TRP A 135 -6.85 -1.74 18.40
C TRP A 135 -5.61 -2.52 17.96
N ALA A 136 -5.51 -2.85 16.67
CA ALA A 136 -4.36 -3.58 16.13
C ALA A 136 -3.05 -2.79 16.34
N VAL A 137 -3.07 -1.48 16.14
CA VAL A 137 -1.90 -0.61 16.36
C VAL A 137 -1.50 -0.61 17.84
N VAL A 138 -2.44 -0.41 18.75
CA VAL A 138 -2.17 -0.39 20.21
C VAL A 138 -1.65 -1.74 20.68
N GLN A 139 -2.28 -2.84 20.27
CA GLN A 139 -1.87 -4.19 20.63
C GLN A 139 -0.45 -4.51 20.13
N ALA A 140 -0.11 -4.15 18.89
CA ALA A 140 1.22 -4.35 18.34
C ALA A 140 2.28 -3.52 19.10
N ARG A 141 1.96 -2.27 19.46
CA ARG A 141 2.86 -1.41 20.25
C ARG A 141 3.07 -1.96 21.66
N LEU A 142 2.00 -2.38 22.35
CA LEU A 142 2.08 -2.94 23.70
C LEU A 142 2.91 -4.24 23.71
N ARG A 143 2.70 -5.12 22.72
CA ARG A 143 3.50 -6.34 22.57
C ARG A 143 4.99 -6.03 22.36
N ARG A 144 5.29 -5.02 21.54
CA ARG A 144 6.67 -4.59 21.28
C ARG A 144 7.34 -4.01 22.53
N LEU A 145 6.62 -3.22 23.32
CA LEU A 145 7.11 -2.73 24.61
C LEU A 145 7.35 -3.88 25.60
N GLY A 146 6.45 -4.86 25.65
CA GLY A 146 6.64 -6.06 26.45
C GLY A 146 7.92 -6.81 26.09
N TRP A 147 8.19 -6.98 24.78
CA TRP A 147 9.43 -7.60 24.31
C TRP A 147 10.68 -6.83 24.73
N TYR A 148 10.71 -5.50 24.54
CA TYR A 148 11.84 -4.67 24.98
C TYR A 148 12.04 -4.71 26.50
N LEU A 149 10.97 -4.78 27.28
CA LEU A 149 11.05 -4.86 28.73
C LEU A 149 11.63 -6.21 29.19
N SER A 150 11.21 -7.31 28.55
CA SER A 150 11.78 -8.63 28.80
C SER A 150 13.27 -8.68 28.46
N GLU A 151 13.67 -8.11 27.31
CA GLU A 151 15.08 -8.04 26.91
C GLU A 151 15.91 -7.19 27.89
N ALA A 152 15.38 -6.04 28.33
CA ALA A 152 16.03 -5.19 29.32
C ALA A 152 16.19 -5.89 30.69
N PHE A 153 15.18 -6.65 31.14
CA PHE A 153 15.29 -7.41 32.39
C PHE A 153 16.26 -8.57 32.29
N GLU A 154 16.30 -9.30 31.17
CA GLU A 154 17.30 -10.35 30.97
C GLU A 154 18.71 -9.76 30.94
N ALA A 155 18.92 -8.63 30.28
CA ALA A 155 20.20 -7.92 30.28
C ALA A 155 20.59 -7.45 31.69
N ALA A 156 19.66 -6.86 32.44
CA ALA A 156 19.90 -6.42 33.81
C ALA A 156 20.21 -7.59 34.75
N ARG A 157 19.53 -8.73 34.58
CA ARG A 157 19.75 -9.95 35.37
C ARG A 157 21.08 -10.60 35.02
N ALA A 158 21.46 -10.62 33.74
CA ALA A 158 22.78 -11.07 33.31
C ALA A 158 23.91 -10.21 33.89
N ALA A 159 23.74 -8.87 33.90
CA ALA A 159 24.69 -7.96 34.54
C ALA A 159 24.78 -8.16 36.06
N ALA A 160 23.65 -8.40 36.74
CA ALA A 160 23.62 -8.66 38.17
C ALA A 160 24.27 -10.01 38.55
N ASN A 161 24.07 -11.05 37.72
CA ASN A 161 24.62 -12.38 37.95
C ASN A 161 26.08 -12.53 37.47
N GLY A 162 26.53 -11.66 36.56
CA GLY A 162 27.92 -11.58 36.09
C GLY A 162 28.87 -10.85 37.05
N GLY A 163 28.43 -10.54 38.28
CA GLY A 163 29.19 -9.78 39.26
C GLY A 163 30.36 -10.50 39.94
N ASP A 164 30.54 -11.80 39.72
CA ASP A 164 31.66 -12.58 40.29
C ASP A 164 32.58 -13.12 39.18
N GLY A 165 33.35 -12.23 38.55
CA GLY A 165 34.49 -12.66 37.73
C GLY A 165 34.89 -11.67 36.64
N ALA A 166 36.11 -11.15 36.80
CA ALA A 166 36.92 -10.43 35.81
C ALA A 166 36.63 -8.92 35.66
N MET A 167 37.52 -8.15 36.30
CA MET A 167 38.07 -6.97 35.65
C MET A 167 38.50 -7.33 34.23
N ASP A 168 37.92 -6.64 33.25
CA ASP A 168 38.56 -6.07 32.05
C ASP A 168 37.56 -6.09 30.88
N ALA A 169 36.84 -4.99 30.72
CA ALA A 169 36.09 -4.67 29.50
C ALA A 169 35.82 -3.16 29.49
N THR A 170 36.87 -2.38 29.27
CA THR A 170 36.66 -1.17 28.48
C THR A 170 36.22 -1.63 27.09
N GLU A 171 35.14 -1.06 26.56
CA GLU A 171 34.50 -1.37 25.28
C GLU A 171 33.31 -2.37 25.36
N ALA A 172 32.16 -1.86 25.79
CA ALA A 172 30.87 -2.44 25.43
C ALA A 172 29.87 -1.36 24.98
N ALA A 173 29.90 -1.14 23.67
CA ALA A 173 28.73 -1.08 22.80
C ALA A 173 27.62 -0.03 23.08
N ALA A 174 27.74 1.10 22.38
CA ALA A 174 26.59 1.90 21.94
C ALA A 174 25.53 1.01 21.24
N PRO A 175 24.22 1.31 21.36
CA PRO A 175 23.19 0.53 20.69
C PRO A 175 23.33 0.65 19.17
N ALA A 176 23.73 -0.45 18.53
CA ALA A 176 23.83 -0.55 17.09
C ALA A 176 22.45 -0.33 16.45
N LYS A 177 22.30 0.75 15.69
CA LYS A 177 21.22 0.92 14.72
C LYS A 177 21.36 -0.18 13.65
N ARG A 178 20.77 -1.36 13.88
CA ARG A 178 20.54 -2.33 12.81
C ARG A 178 19.39 -1.81 11.95
N GLY A 179 19.77 -1.05 10.92
CA GLY A 179 18.92 -0.76 9.79
C GLY A 179 18.43 -2.07 9.18
N ILE A 180 17.13 -2.15 8.92
CA ILE A 180 16.52 -3.20 8.10
C ILE A 180 16.99 -2.94 6.67
N GLY A 181 18.17 -3.46 6.34
CA GLY A 181 18.71 -3.50 4.99
C GLY A 181 17.98 -4.56 4.18
N GLY A 182 16.90 -4.15 3.52
CA GLY A 182 16.33 -4.89 2.39
C GLY A 182 17.38 -4.97 1.28
N ARG A 183 17.73 -6.20 0.95
CA ARG A 183 18.64 -6.66 -0.11
C ARG A 183 18.39 -5.91 -1.44
N ALA A 184 19.25 -4.96 -1.77
CA ALA A 184 19.43 -4.43 -3.12
C ALA A 184 20.59 -5.17 -3.79
N THR A 185 20.28 -5.93 -4.83
CA THR A 185 21.25 -6.51 -5.77
C THR A 185 21.77 -5.38 -6.69
N PRO A 186 23.03 -5.41 -7.15
CA PRO A 186 23.79 -4.19 -7.47
C PRO A 186 23.53 -3.62 -8.87
N MET A 187 23.57 -2.29 -8.99
CA MET A 187 23.85 -1.60 -10.26
C MET A 187 25.34 -1.76 -10.59
N GLY A 188 25.63 -2.28 -11.79
CA GLY A 188 26.93 -2.13 -12.43
C GLY A 188 27.07 -0.72 -13.00
N ALA A 189 28.11 0.00 -12.56
CA ALA A 189 28.59 1.21 -13.19
C ALA A 189 29.72 0.84 -14.18
N GLY A 190 29.70 1.48 -15.35
CA GLY A 190 30.47 1.06 -16.52
C GLY A 190 31.92 1.55 -16.61
N ALA A 191 32.56 1.07 -17.67
CA ALA A 191 33.72 1.58 -18.41
C ALA A 191 33.80 0.66 -19.66
N GLY A 192 34.07 1.05 -20.90
CA GLY A 192 34.56 2.25 -21.53
C GLY A 192 35.24 1.79 -22.83
N ALA A 193 35.02 2.52 -23.92
CA ALA A 193 35.83 2.64 -25.14
C ALA A 193 35.89 1.48 -26.19
N ASP A 194 35.73 1.95 -27.44
CA ASP A 194 36.31 1.52 -28.72
C ASP A 194 35.83 0.24 -29.42
N PHE A 195 35.12 0.42 -30.53
CA PHE A 195 35.67 0.17 -31.88
C PHE A 195 34.78 0.82 -32.94
N GLY A 196 35.34 1.76 -33.71
CA GLY A 196 34.71 2.29 -34.91
C GLY A 196 34.80 1.31 -36.08
N SER A 197 33.80 1.33 -36.97
CA SER A 197 33.99 1.33 -38.43
C SER A 197 32.66 1.14 -39.18
N SER A 198 32.47 2.04 -40.16
CA SER A 198 31.90 1.84 -41.49
C SER A 198 30.40 1.62 -41.74
N GLY A 199 29.89 2.49 -42.63
CA GLY A 199 28.84 2.20 -43.62
C GLY A 199 27.43 2.58 -43.16
N GLY A 200 26.69 3.51 -43.74
CA GLY A 200 26.73 4.12 -45.06
C GLY A 200 25.26 4.46 -45.39
N LEU A 201 24.89 5.74 -45.35
CA LEU A 201 23.61 6.22 -45.87
C LEU A 201 23.72 6.49 -47.37
N PRO A 202 22.69 6.17 -48.16
CA PRO A 202 22.39 6.91 -49.37
C PRO A 202 21.05 7.68 -49.27
N PRO A 203 20.79 8.63 -50.19
CA PRO A 203 20.02 9.83 -49.88
C PRO A 203 18.58 9.86 -50.41
N SER A 204 17.83 10.78 -49.82
CA SER A 204 16.67 11.55 -50.28
C SER A 204 16.02 11.23 -51.64
N LYS A 205 14.70 11.03 -51.64
CA LYS A 205 13.81 11.62 -52.66
C LYS A 205 12.54 12.20 -52.02
N ARG A 206 12.37 13.50 -52.24
CA ARG A 206 11.11 14.23 -52.18
C ARG A 206 10.18 13.72 -53.27
N GLN A 207 8.89 13.63 -53.01
CA GLN A 207 7.85 14.00 -53.98
C GLN A 207 6.56 14.42 -53.25
N ARG A 208 5.99 15.51 -53.77
CA ARG A 208 4.79 16.23 -53.32
C ARG A 208 3.52 15.63 -53.94
N PRO A 209 2.32 16.00 -53.46
CA PRO A 209 1.05 15.39 -53.84
C PRO A 209 0.46 15.99 -55.12
N GLN A 210 -0.31 15.17 -55.83
CA GLN A 210 -1.52 15.49 -56.58
C GLN A 210 -2.45 14.29 -56.45
#